data_AF-A0A952UUR2-F1
#
_entry.id   AF-A0A952UUR2-F1
#
_cell.length_a   1.000
_cell.length_b   1.000
_cell.length_c   1.000
_cell.angle_alpha   90.00
_cell.angle_beta   90.00
_cell.angle_gamma   90.00
#
_symmetry.space_group_name_H-M   'P 1'
#
loop_
_entity.id
_entity.type
_entity.pdbx_description
1 polymer ?
#
loop_
_entity_poly.entity_id
_entity_poly.type
_entity_poly.pdbx_seq_one_letter_code
_entity_poly.pdbx_strand_id
1 'polypeptide(L)'
;MATKKRIVWPETAFSRAPALGANDAVAIGRVVYQHFPHTSVPEIVKSEQLNLTSMTLNRCLAAYRVATELGEGNWEHLSFAMLRTLDSLAERQQAQVAKRASKEKWSAHQLQAEVARLNKQKKGKRRGRPALPSIVRAVNQLTSFAASPRGIGASLDSIPELTPDQAGRLRQATQALQAELRSLDSRLRQAL
;
A
#
# COMPACT_ATOMS: atom_id res chain seq x y z
N MET A 1 -11.14 33.83 -1.66
CA MET A 1 -10.21 33.03 -0.84
C MET A 1 -10.99 31.85 -0.29
N ALA A 2 -10.71 30.62 -0.75
CA ALA A 2 -11.44 29.44 -0.29
C ALA A 2 -11.01 29.10 1.15
N THR A 3 -11.96 29.14 2.07
CA THR A 3 -11.77 28.76 3.47
C THR A 3 -11.36 27.28 3.50
N LYS A 4 -10.08 27.00 3.76
CA LYS A 4 -9.58 25.63 3.92
C LYS A 4 -10.40 24.99 5.04
N LYS A 5 -11.23 24.01 4.71
CA LYS A 5 -12.06 23.28 5.67
C LYS A 5 -11.10 22.68 6.71
N ARG A 6 -11.21 23.11 7.97
CA ARG A 6 -10.29 22.70 9.04
C ARG A 6 -10.45 21.20 9.25
N ILE A 7 -9.41 20.43 8.96
CA ILE A 7 -9.37 18.98 9.17
C ILE A 7 -9.25 18.76 10.67
N VAL A 8 -10.15 17.93 11.23
CA VAL A 8 -10.15 17.59 12.65
C VAL A 8 -9.50 16.22 12.80
N TRP A 9 -8.28 16.21 13.32
CA TRP A 9 -7.53 15.00 13.62
C TRP A 9 -7.81 14.53 15.05
N PRO A 10 -7.81 13.21 15.33
CA PRO A 10 -7.77 12.70 16.69
C PRO A 10 -6.51 13.20 17.42
N GLU A 11 -6.64 13.54 18.71
CA GLU A 11 -5.51 14.04 19.52
C GLU A 11 -4.33 13.06 19.55
N THR A 12 -4.63 11.76 19.48
CA THR A 12 -3.62 10.68 19.43
C THR A 12 -2.72 10.76 18.20
N ALA A 13 -3.10 11.46 17.13
CA ALA A 13 -2.24 11.71 15.97
C ALA A 13 -1.08 12.69 16.26
N PHE A 14 -1.21 13.51 17.32
CA PHE A 14 -0.20 14.49 17.74
C PHE A 14 0.52 14.09 19.03
N SER A 15 0.25 12.92 19.61
CA SER A 15 0.97 12.46 20.80
C SER A 15 2.36 11.92 20.43
N ARG A 16 3.37 12.17 21.27
CA ARG A 16 4.76 11.71 21.06
C ARG A 16 4.94 10.20 21.22
N ALA A 17 4.05 9.55 21.97
CA ALA A 17 4.06 8.10 22.21
C ALA A 17 2.62 7.59 22.31
N PRO A 18 1.86 7.59 21.21
CA PRO A 18 0.45 7.26 21.26
C PRO A 18 0.31 5.77 21.56
N ALA A 19 -0.32 5.44 22.69
CA ALA A 19 -0.87 4.11 22.92
C ALA A 19 -2.10 3.96 21.99
N LEU A 20 -1.85 3.72 20.70
CA LEU A 20 -2.89 3.65 19.68
C LEU A 20 -3.80 2.45 19.92
N GLY A 21 -5.04 2.73 20.34
CA GLY A 21 -6.12 1.77 20.32
C GLY A 21 -6.64 1.51 18.91
N ALA A 22 -7.53 0.53 18.78
CA ALA A 22 -8.21 0.27 17.51
C ALA A 22 -9.05 1.49 17.06
N ASN A 23 -9.78 2.10 17.99
CA ASN A 23 -10.60 3.29 17.73
C ASN A 23 -9.77 4.47 17.20
N ASP A 24 -8.62 4.75 17.81
CA ASP A 24 -7.71 5.80 17.35
C ASP A 24 -7.23 5.53 15.92
N ALA A 25 -6.75 4.30 15.67
CA ALA A 25 -6.24 3.92 14.37
C ALA A 25 -7.30 4.02 13.28
N VAL A 26 -8.54 3.60 13.57
CA VAL A 26 -9.68 3.70 12.66
C VAL A 26 -10.07 5.16 12.44
N ALA A 27 -10.10 6.00 13.48
CA ALA A 27 -10.42 7.42 13.36
C ALA A 27 -9.38 8.19 12.53
N ILE A 28 -8.09 7.94 12.78
CA ILE A 28 -6.97 8.50 12.00
C ILE A 28 -7.09 8.06 10.53
N GLY A 29 -7.33 6.77 10.28
CA GLY A 29 -7.48 6.26 8.92
C GLY A 29 -8.68 6.88 8.20
N ARG A 30 -9.81 7.06 8.89
CA ARG A 30 -11.01 7.75 8.35
C ARG A 30 -10.69 9.16 7.88
N VAL A 31 -9.97 9.94 8.68
CA VAL A 31 -9.57 11.32 8.33
C VAL A 31 -8.72 11.33 7.06
N VAL A 32 -7.75 10.41 6.95
CA VAL A 32 -6.92 10.29 5.75
C VAL A 32 -7.76 10.00 4.51
N TYR A 33 -8.62 8.98 4.57
CA TYR A 33 -9.46 8.61 3.43
C TYR A 33 -10.44 9.71 3.01
N GLN A 34 -10.97 10.47 3.96
CA GLN A 34 -11.94 11.54 3.69
C GLN A 34 -11.30 12.81 3.11
N HIS A 35 -10.08 13.15 3.54
CA HIS A 35 -9.48 14.45 3.24
C HIS A 35 -8.25 14.39 2.33
N PHE A 36 -7.66 13.22 2.13
CA PHE A 36 -6.40 13.05 1.40
C PHE A 36 -6.44 11.88 0.39
N PRO A 37 -7.41 11.84 -0.54
CA PRO A 37 -7.61 10.70 -1.45
C PRO A 37 -6.45 10.48 -2.45
N HIS A 38 -5.62 11.50 -2.68
CA HIS A 38 -4.55 11.48 -3.67
C HIS A 38 -3.18 11.89 -3.13
N THR A 39 -3.07 12.12 -1.81
CA THR A 39 -1.82 12.57 -1.17
C THR A 39 -1.04 11.37 -0.65
N SER A 40 0.27 11.39 -0.82
CA SER A 40 1.12 10.30 -0.33
C SER A 40 1.22 10.32 1.21
N VAL A 41 1.30 9.15 1.85
CA VAL A 41 1.43 9.04 3.31
C VAL A 41 2.58 9.88 3.90
N PRO A 42 3.80 9.88 3.32
CA PRO A 42 4.90 10.72 3.82
C PRO A 42 4.60 12.22 3.73
N GLU A 43 3.91 12.64 2.67
CA GLU A 43 3.52 14.02 2.47
C GLU A 43 2.45 14.46 3.49
N ILE A 44 1.45 13.62 3.76
CA ILE A 44 0.43 13.88 4.80
C ILE A 44 1.08 14.08 6.16
N VAL A 45 1.96 13.16 6.57
CA VAL A 45 2.68 13.26 7.86
C VAL A 45 3.42 14.59 7.97
N LYS A 46 4.09 15.02 6.89
CA LYS A 46 4.85 16.27 6.85
C LYS A 46 3.96 17.51 6.83
N SER A 47 2.93 17.54 5.98
CA SER A 47 2.08 18.73 5.78
C SER A 47 1.19 19.00 6.99
N GLU A 48 0.69 17.93 7.62
CA GLU A 48 -0.19 17.99 8.79
C GLU A 48 0.60 17.98 10.11
N GLN A 49 1.93 17.91 10.05
CA GLN A 49 2.81 17.92 11.21
C GLN A 49 2.42 16.85 12.25
N LEU A 50 2.07 15.66 11.78
CA LEU A 50 1.66 14.56 12.65
C LEU A 50 2.86 14.04 13.44
N ASN A 51 2.66 13.69 14.71
CA ASN A 51 3.67 13.00 15.52
C ASN A 51 3.68 11.48 15.28
N LEU A 52 3.31 11.06 14.05
CA LEU A 52 3.28 9.68 13.61
C LEU A 52 4.32 9.47 12.52
N THR A 53 4.96 8.30 12.51
CA THR A 53 5.79 7.90 11.36
C THR A 53 4.90 7.52 10.18
N SER A 54 5.42 7.63 8.95
CA SER A 54 4.74 7.12 7.74
C SER A 54 4.39 5.64 7.85
N MET A 55 5.22 4.86 8.55
CA MET A 55 4.91 3.47 8.88
C MET A 55 3.65 3.40 9.74
N THR A 56 3.61 4.08 10.88
CA THR A 56 2.46 4.12 11.80
C THR A 56 1.18 4.57 11.10
N LEU A 57 1.25 5.60 10.24
CA LEU A 57 0.09 6.06 9.48
C LEU A 57 -0.42 4.98 8.52
N ASN A 58 0.48 4.31 7.77
CA ASN A 58 0.09 3.15 6.95
C ASN A 58 -0.56 2.03 7.78
N ARG A 59 -0.12 1.82 9.03
CA ARG A 59 -0.74 0.84 9.93
C ARG A 59 -2.18 1.24 10.31
N CYS A 60 -2.44 2.53 10.52
CA CYS A 60 -3.78 3.05 10.79
C CYS A 60 -4.70 2.88 9.58
N LEU A 61 -4.18 3.15 8.36
CA LEU A 61 -4.93 2.91 7.12
C LEU A 61 -5.32 1.45 6.94
N ALA A 62 -4.41 0.52 7.24
CA ALA A 62 -4.71 -0.92 7.22
C ALA A 62 -5.82 -1.28 8.20
N ALA A 63 -5.76 -0.78 9.44
CA ALA A 63 -6.82 -1.03 10.43
C ALA A 63 -8.16 -0.44 10.00
N TYR A 64 -8.18 0.76 9.42
CA TYR A 64 -9.39 1.40 8.91
C TYR A 64 -10.02 0.64 7.74
N ARG A 65 -9.24 0.13 6.79
CA ARG A 65 -9.75 -0.70 5.68
C ARG A 65 -10.46 -1.94 6.21
N VAL A 66 -9.78 -2.70 7.07
CA VAL A 66 -10.35 -3.91 7.70
C VAL A 66 -11.62 -3.57 8.49
N ALA A 67 -11.60 -2.51 9.31
CA ALA A 67 -12.77 -2.09 10.07
C ALA A 67 -13.95 -1.73 9.15
N THR A 68 -13.68 -1.09 8.00
CA THR A 68 -14.70 -0.74 7.00
C THR A 68 -15.27 -1.99 6.32
N GLU A 69 -14.41 -2.95 5.98
CA GLU A 69 -14.81 -4.23 5.37
C GLU A 69 -15.63 -5.10 6.33
N LEU A 70 -15.32 -5.08 7.63
CA LEU A 70 -16.07 -5.81 8.66
C LEU A 70 -17.42 -5.16 8.99
N GLY A 71 -17.56 -3.85 8.77
CA GLY A 71 -18.74 -3.08 9.14
C GLY A 71 -18.79 -2.69 10.62
N GLU A 72 -19.67 -1.74 10.95
CA GLU A 72 -19.81 -1.18 12.30
C GLU A 72 -20.14 -2.26 13.36
N GLY A 73 -19.57 -2.13 14.55
CA GLY A 73 -19.74 -3.09 15.67
C GLY A 73 -18.95 -4.41 15.55
N ASN A 74 -18.58 -4.84 14.33
CA ASN A 74 -17.94 -6.14 14.11
C ASN A 74 -16.42 -6.17 14.39
N TRP A 75 -15.80 -5.02 14.64
CA TRP A 75 -14.36 -4.90 14.87
C TRP A 75 -13.99 -4.33 16.24
N GLU A 76 -14.95 -3.83 17.01
CA GLU A 76 -14.71 -3.08 18.27
C GLU A 76 -14.04 -3.93 19.37
N HIS A 77 -14.25 -5.24 19.32
CA HIS A 77 -13.62 -6.20 20.24
C HIS A 77 -12.19 -6.61 19.80
N LEU A 78 -11.73 -6.15 18.62
CA LEU A 78 -10.41 -6.46 18.08
C LEU A 78 -9.42 -5.35 18.45
N SER A 79 -8.22 -5.75 18.86
CA SER A 79 -7.13 -4.79 19.08
C SER A 79 -6.59 -4.24 17.76
N PHE A 80 -5.89 -3.11 17.83
CA PHE A 80 -5.21 -2.52 16.67
C PHE A 80 -4.26 -3.51 15.97
N ALA A 81 -3.54 -4.33 16.74
CA ALA A 81 -2.65 -5.35 16.20
C ALA A 81 -3.41 -6.45 15.43
N MET A 82 -4.59 -6.84 15.92
CA MET A 82 -5.44 -7.83 15.24
C MET A 82 -5.96 -7.30 13.91
N LEU A 83 -6.48 -6.07 13.88
CA LEU A 83 -6.97 -5.45 12.65
C LEU A 83 -5.87 -5.37 11.58
N ARG A 84 -4.68 -4.91 11.96
CA ARG A 84 -3.52 -4.89 11.05
C ARG A 84 -3.16 -6.27 10.49
N THR A 85 -3.35 -7.30 11.29
CA THR A 85 -3.00 -8.67 10.89
C THR A 85 -3.98 -9.20 9.84
N LEU A 86 -5.26 -8.84 9.98
CA LEU A 86 -6.32 -9.21 9.04
C LEU A 86 -6.17 -8.56 7.66
N ASP A 87 -5.59 -7.36 7.53
CA ASP A 87 -5.40 -6.62 6.25
C ASP A 87 -4.63 -7.45 5.18
N SER A 88 -3.90 -8.50 5.60
CA SER A 88 -3.21 -9.41 4.66
C SER A 88 -4.12 -10.47 4.02
N LEU A 89 -5.36 -10.61 4.49
CA LEU A 89 -6.33 -11.60 4.01
C LEU A 89 -7.29 -10.97 3.00
N ALA A 90 -7.93 -11.80 2.18
CA ALA A 90 -9.03 -11.34 1.32
C ALA A 90 -10.26 -11.01 2.19
N GLU A 91 -11.09 -10.05 1.76
CA GLU A 91 -12.26 -9.53 2.50
C GLU A 91 -13.13 -10.64 3.13
N ARG A 92 -13.52 -11.65 2.35
CA ARG A 92 -14.31 -12.80 2.85
C ARG A 92 -13.61 -13.56 3.97
N GLN A 93 -12.29 -13.71 3.88
CA GLN A 93 -11.49 -14.39 4.90
C GLN A 93 -11.32 -13.51 6.15
N GLN A 94 -11.20 -12.19 5.99
CA GLN A 94 -11.13 -11.26 7.12
C GLN A 94 -12.38 -11.40 8.00
N ALA A 95 -13.58 -11.33 7.40
CA ALA A 95 -14.85 -11.47 8.12
C ALA A 95 -14.97 -12.84 8.84
N GLN A 96 -14.59 -13.92 8.16
CA GLN A 96 -14.61 -15.26 8.76
C GLN A 96 -13.67 -15.39 9.95
N VAL A 97 -12.43 -14.90 9.80
CA VAL A 97 -11.41 -14.95 10.87
C VAL A 97 -11.79 -14.05 12.03
N ALA A 98 -12.27 -12.83 11.77
CA ALA A 98 -12.73 -11.90 12.80
C ALA A 98 -13.88 -12.49 13.61
N LYS A 99 -14.91 -13.03 12.94
CA LYS A 99 -16.05 -13.68 13.62
C LYS A 99 -15.61 -14.86 14.48
N ARG A 100 -14.68 -15.69 13.99
CA ARG A 100 -14.15 -16.83 14.72
C ARG A 100 -13.32 -16.38 15.93
N ALA A 101 -12.44 -15.39 15.74
CA ALA A 101 -11.65 -14.79 16.81
C ALA A 101 -12.52 -14.22 17.93
N SER A 102 -13.64 -13.55 17.57
CA SER A 102 -14.63 -13.07 18.53
C SER A 102 -15.25 -14.20 19.34
N LYS A 103 -15.79 -15.21 18.63
CA LYS A 103 -16.49 -16.35 19.23
C LYS A 103 -15.59 -17.18 20.16
N GLU A 104 -14.35 -17.39 19.76
CA GLU A 104 -13.36 -18.20 20.48
C GLU A 104 -12.46 -17.37 21.41
N LYS A 105 -12.72 -16.05 21.55
CA LYS A 105 -11.94 -15.12 22.36
C LYS A 105 -10.43 -15.20 22.10
N TRP A 106 -10.04 -15.21 20.82
CA TRP A 106 -8.63 -15.33 20.44
C TRP A 106 -7.80 -14.16 20.95
N SER A 107 -6.60 -14.47 21.43
CA SER A 107 -5.51 -13.50 21.59
C SER A 107 -4.98 -13.03 20.24
N ALA A 108 -4.24 -11.92 20.24
CA ALA A 108 -3.60 -11.40 19.02
C ALA A 108 -2.63 -12.42 18.41
N HIS A 109 -1.95 -13.19 19.26
CA HIS A 109 -1.04 -14.25 18.85
C HIS A 109 -1.76 -15.41 18.14
N GLN A 110 -2.92 -15.85 18.64
CA GLN A 110 -3.73 -16.89 18.00
C GLN A 110 -4.27 -16.43 16.64
N LEU A 111 -4.77 -15.19 16.56
CA LEU A 111 -5.22 -14.61 15.29
C LEU A 111 -4.06 -14.53 14.29
N GLN A 112 -2.87 -14.11 14.73
CA GLN A 112 -1.68 -14.08 13.89
C GLN A 112 -1.28 -15.47 13.39
N ALA A 113 -1.34 -16.50 14.25
CA ALA A 113 -1.07 -17.87 13.86
C ALA A 113 -2.06 -18.37 12.79
N GLU A 114 -3.35 -18.07 12.94
CA GLU A 114 -4.37 -18.44 11.98
C GLU A 114 -4.19 -17.72 10.63
N VAL A 115 -3.96 -16.41 10.65
CA VAL A 115 -3.67 -15.63 9.44
C VAL A 115 -2.43 -16.18 8.75
N ALA A 116 -1.38 -16.50 9.49
CA ALA A 116 -0.17 -17.12 8.93
C ALA A 116 -0.46 -18.50 8.32
N ARG A 117 -1.31 -19.32 8.95
CA ARG A 117 -1.75 -20.62 8.43
C ARG A 117 -2.53 -20.45 7.12
N LEU A 118 -3.49 -19.54 7.06
CA LEU A 118 -4.29 -19.26 5.85
C LEU A 118 -3.42 -18.72 4.71
N ASN A 119 -2.47 -17.83 5.02
CA ASN A 119 -1.51 -17.32 4.05
C ASN A 119 -0.54 -18.42 3.56
N LYS A 120 -0.17 -19.37 4.43
CA LYS A 120 0.60 -20.57 4.03
C LYS A 120 -0.24 -21.54 3.18
N GLN A 121 -1.55 -21.67 3.45
CA GLN A 121 -2.44 -22.50 2.64
C GLN A 121 -2.65 -21.94 1.22
N LYS A 122 -2.74 -20.61 1.07
CA LYS A 122 -2.62 -19.98 -0.27
C LYS A 122 -1.31 -20.33 -0.97
N LYS A 123 -0.22 -20.51 -0.21
CA LYS A 123 1.09 -20.96 -0.71
C LYS A 123 1.20 -22.48 -0.91
N GLY A 124 0.19 -23.27 -0.49
CA GLY A 124 0.19 -24.74 -0.51
C GLY A 124 0.19 -25.40 -1.91
N LYS A 125 0.17 -24.62 -2.99
CA LYS A 125 0.37 -25.10 -4.37
C LYS A 125 1.70 -24.70 -5.01
N ARG A 126 2.61 -24.02 -4.30
CA ARG A 126 3.93 -23.70 -4.84
C ARG A 126 5.01 -24.39 -4.01
N ARG A 127 5.39 -25.60 -4.45
CA ARG A 127 6.81 -25.97 -4.55
C ARG A 127 7.53 -24.71 -5.02
N GLY A 128 8.47 -24.20 -4.22
CA GLY A 128 9.08 -22.90 -4.42
C GLY A 128 9.46 -22.69 -5.88
N ARG A 129 8.76 -21.78 -6.57
CA ARG A 129 9.34 -21.16 -7.76
C ARG A 129 10.41 -20.23 -7.18
N PRO A 130 11.70 -20.43 -7.50
CA PRO A 130 12.74 -19.52 -7.05
C PRO A 130 12.32 -18.09 -7.41
N ALA A 131 12.70 -17.14 -6.55
CA ALA A 131 12.46 -15.73 -6.85
C ALA A 131 12.94 -15.47 -8.28
N LEU A 132 12.06 -14.93 -9.12
CA LEU A 132 12.45 -14.58 -10.48
C LEU A 132 13.72 -13.72 -10.38
N PRO A 133 14.76 -14.01 -11.21
CA PRO A 133 15.97 -13.21 -11.24
C PRO A 133 15.60 -11.73 -11.26
N SER A 134 16.37 -10.90 -10.56
CA SER A 134 16.09 -9.45 -10.44
C SER A 134 15.81 -8.81 -11.80
N ILE A 135 16.52 -9.23 -12.83
CA ILE A 135 16.33 -8.79 -14.21
C ILE A 135 14.96 -9.14 -14.79
N VAL A 136 14.45 -10.35 -14.52
CA VAL A 136 13.11 -10.78 -14.96
C VAL A 136 12.02 -9.97 -14.24
N ARG A 137 12.23 -9.66 -12.95
CA ARG A 137 11.30 -8.80 -12.19
C ARG A 137 11.29 -7.37 -12.73
N ALA A 138 12.46 -6.79 -13.00
CA ALA A 138 12.59 -5.44 -13.54
C ALA A 138 11.93 -5.31 -14.91
N VAL A 139 12.17 -6.26 -15.81
CA VAL A 139 11.53 -6.27 -17.14
C VAL A 139 10.02 -6.41 -17.02
N ASN A 140 9.51 -7.33 -16.18
CA ASN A 140 8.07 -7.49 -15.98
C ASN A 140 7.41 -6.20 -15.43
N GLN A 141 8.10 -5.46 -14.55
CA GLN A 141 7.60 -4.18 -14.05
C GLN A 141 7.55 -3.12 -15.15
N LEU A 142 8.59 -3.00 -15.98
CA LEU A 142 8.61 -2.08 -17.12
C LEU A 142 7.51 -2.41 -18.14
N THR A 143 7.34 -3.69 -18.49
CA THR A 143 6.29 -4.13 -19.41
C THR A 143 4.89 -3.84 -18.87
N SER A 144 4.66 -4.11 -17.59
CA SER A 144 3.38 -3.82 -16.93
C SER A 144 3.09 -2.32 -16.89
N PHE A 145 4.10 -1.51 -16.57
CA PHE A 145 3.98 -0.05 -16.57
C PHE A 145 3.69 0.48 -17.97
N ALA A 146 4.36 -0.03 -19.01
CA ALA A 146 4.14 0.37 -20.40
C ALA A 146 2.73 0.01 -20.91
N ALA A 147 2.18 -1.13 -20.50
CA ALA A 147 0.86 -1.61 -20.91
C ALA A 147 -0.31 -1.04 -20.08
N SER A 148 -0.02 -0.27 -19.03
CA SER A 148 -1.04 0.26 -18.13
C SER A 148 -1.80 1.44 -18.75
N PRO A 149 -3.11 1.59 -18.49
CA PRO A 149 -3.89 2.80 -18.84
C PRO A 149 -3.40 4.09 -18.15
N ARG A 150 -2.47 3.98 -17.20
CA ARG A 150 -1.75 5.10 -16.55
C ARG A 150 -0.25 5.08 -16.85
N GLY A 151 0.16 4.30 -17.84
CA GLY A 151 1.54 4.13 -18.27
C GLY A 151 2.03 5.28 -19.13
N ILE A 152 3.23 5.13 -19.67
CA ILE A 152 3.87 6.13 -20.56
C ILE A 152 2.94 6.54 -21.71
N GLY A 153 2.19 5.57 -22.28
CA GLY A 153 1.25 5.81 -23.37
C GLY A 153 0.10 6.77 -23.02
N ALA A 154 -0.32 6.81 -21.76
CA ALA A 154 -1.45 7.63 -21.30
C ALA A 154 -1.08 9.12 -21.09
N SER A 155 0.20 9.45 -21.18
CA SER A 155 0.71 10.82 -20.93
C SER A 155 1.50 11.36 -22.13
N LEU A 156 1.37 10.72 -23.31
CA LEU A 156 2.00 11.18 -24.54
C LEU A 156 1.40 12.50 -25.03
N ASP A 157 0.11 12.75 -24.76
CA ASP A 157 -0.56 13.98 -25.15
C ASP A 157 -0.01 15.22 -24.42
N SER A 158 0.69 15.03 -23.29
CA SER A 158 1.34 16.11 -22.52
C SER A 158 2.74 16.45 -23.04
N ILE A 159 3.26 15.77 -24.07
CA ILE A 159 4.59 16.06 -24.63
C ILE A 159 4.74 17.51 -25.14
N PRO A 160 3.75 18.12 -25.82
CA PRO A 160 3.86 19.51 -26.26
C PRO A 160 3.96 20.53 -25.12
N GLU A 161 3.55 20.16 -23.91
CA GLU A 161 3.58 21.03 -22.72
C GLU A 161 4.96 21.05 -22.04
N LEU A 162 5.89 20.19 -22.47
CA LEU A 162 7.21 20.08 -21.87
C LEU A 162 8.09 21.27 -22.25
N THR A 163 8.81 21.82 -21.26
CA THR A 163 9.86 22.79 -21.54
C THR A 163 11.03 22.14 -22.30
N PRO A 164 11.85 22.91 -23.04
CA PRO A 164 13.01 22.37 -23.74
C PRO A 164 13.95 21.55 -22.85
N ASP A 165 14.16 22.00 -21.60
CA ASP A 165 14.98 21.29 -20.61
C ASP A 165 14.35 19.96 -20.16
N GLN A 166 13.03 19.96 -19.92
CA GLN A 166 12.30 18.75 -19.55
C GLN A 166 12.30 17.73 -20.69
N ALA A 167 12.05 18.20 -21.92
CA ALA A 167 12.10 17.38 -23.12
C ALA A 167 13.52 16.81 -23.34
N GLY A 168 14.57 17.62 -23.13
CA GLY A 168 15.96 17.19 -23.20
C GLY A 168 16.29 16.08 -22.19
N ARG A 169 15.90 16.24 -20.92
CA ARG A 169 16.09 15.22 -19.87
C ARG A 169 15.31 13.95 -20.16
N LEU A 170 14.06 14.06 -20.61
CA LEU A 170 13.23 12.90 -20.96
C LEU A 170 13.83 12.15 -22.16
N ARG A 171 14.34 12.85 -23.16
CA ARG A 171 15.06 12.27 -24.30
C ARG A 171 16.31 11.52 -23.86
N GLN A 172 17.13 12.10 -22.98
CA GLN A 172 18.31 11.43 -22.44
C GLN A 172 17.94 10.16 -21.66
N ALA A 173 16.92 10.25 -20.79
CA ALA A 173 16.47 9.11 -19.99
C ALA A 173 15.93 7.95 -20.87
N THR A 174 15.14 8.28 -21.90
CA THR A 174 14.62 7.28 -22.84
C THR A 174 15.72 6.66 -23.70
N GLN A 175 16.72 7.43 -24.15
CA GLN A 175 17.89 6.91 -24.86
C GLN A 175 18.72 5.97 -24.00
N ALA A 176 18.98 6.33 -22.73
CA ALA A 176 19.71 5.47 -21.80
C ALA A 176 18.97 4.15 -21.57
N LEU A 177 17.65 4.20 -21.35
CA LEU A 177 16.82 3.00 -21.20
C LEU A 177 16.83 2.13 -22.46
N GLN A 178 16.76 2.73 -23.65
CA GLN A 178 16.85 2.00 -24.92
C GLN A 178 18.20 1.30 -25.08
N ALA A 179 19.30 1.94 -24.72
CA ALA A 179 20.63 1.35 -24.79
C ALA A 179 20.75 0.12 -23.87
N GLU A 180 20.27 0.23 -22.62
CA GLU A 180 20.25 -0.89 -21.67
C GLU A 180 19.38 -2.04 -22.14
N LEU A 181 18.18 -1.76 -22.67
CA LEU A 181 17.28 -2.80 -23.19
C LEU A 181 17.87 -3.51 -24.43
N ARG A 182 18.58 -2.80 -25.31
CA ARG A 182 19.30 -3.42 -26.45
C ARG A 182 20.48 -4.27 -26.00
N SER A 183 21.21 -3.83 -24.96
CA SER A 183 22.28 -4.62 -24.34
C SER A 183 21.73 -5.91 -23.75
N LEU A 184 20.59 -5.83 -23.04
CA LEU A 184 19.87 -6.99 -22.53
C LEU A 184 19.43 -7.94 -23.65
N ASP A 185 18.79 -7.44 -24.71
CA ASP A 185 18.36 -8.28 -25.85
C ASP A 185 19.54 -9.00 -26.49
N SER A 186 20.64 -8.29 -26.75
CA SER A 186 21.87 -8.88 -27.29
C SER A 186 22.41 -10.01 -26.41
N ARG A 187 22.44 -9.82 -25.08
CA ARG A 187 22.89 -10.84 -24.12
C ARG A 187 21.95 -12.04 -24.05
N LEU A 188 20.63 -11.80 -24.14
CA LEU A 188 19.65 -12.89 -24.17
C LEU A 188 19.78 -13.73 -25.44
N ARG A 189 20.01 -13.11 -26.60
CA ARG A 189 20.25 -13.82 -27.87
C ARG A 189 21.53 -14.65 -27.88
N GLN A 190 22.56 -14.24 -27.14
CA GLN A 190 23.80 -15.02 -26.99
C GLN A 190 23.64 -16.19 -26.02
N ALA A 191 22.65 -16.14 -25.12
CA ALA A 191 22.43 -17.13 -24.07
C ALA A 191 21.36 -18.18 -24.44
N LEU A 192 20.63 -17.98 -25.54
CA LEU A 192 19.61 -18.87 -26.09
C LEU A 192 20.13 -19.54 -27.36
#